data_AF-A0A562MQG0-F1
#
_entry.id   AF-A0A562MQG0-F1
#
_cell.length_a   1.000
_cell.length_b   1.000
_cell.length_c   1.000
_cell.angle_alpha   90.00
_cell.angle_beta   90.00
_cell.angle_gamma   90.00
#
_symmetry.space_group_name_H-M   'P 1'
#
loop_
_entity.id
_entity.type
_entity.pdbx_description
1 polymer ?
#
loop_
_entity_poly.entity_id
_entity_poly.type
_entity_poly.pdbx_seq_one_letter_code
_entity_poly.pdbx_strand_id
1 'polypeptide(L)' 'MKEELTSKMHSEFTVTSQTDVLHKVIAAVSTMNKLGYSEQKAAEIYGISVDDIRSYLTSL' A
#
# COMPACT_ATOMS: atom_id res chain seq x y z
N MET A 1 32.79 -23.50 13.02
CA MET A 1 31.48 -23.74 12.38
C MET A 1 30.35 -23.07 13.16
N LYS A 2 30.38 -21.74 13.31
CA LYS A 2 29.36 -20.97 14.05
C LYS A 2 28.74 -19.82 13.21
N GLU A 3 29.01 -19.81 11.90
CA GLU A 3 28.69 -18.67 11.03
C GLU A 3 27.52 -18.93 10.06
N GLU A 4 26.86 -20.10 10.12
CA GLU A 4 25.81 -20.47 9.14
C GLU A 4 24.37 -20.31 9.65
N LEU A 5 24.15 -19.74 10.84
CA LEU A 5 22.80 -19.61 11.43
C LEU A 5 22.16 -18.23 11.27
N THR A 6 22.91 -17.19 10.87
CA THR A 6 22.40 -15.80 10.85
C THR A 6 22.02 -15.28 9.46
N SER A 7 22.45 -15.92 8.37
CA SER A 7 22.12 -15.46 7.00
C SER A 7 20.70 -15.82 6.53
N LYS A 8 19.92 -16.57 7.30
CA LYS A 8 18.55 -16.99 6.91
C LYS A 8 17.41 -16.14 7.50
N MET A 9 17.70 -15.12 8.30
CA MET A 9 16.67 -14.22 8.86
C MET A 9 16.50 -12.89 8.10
N HIS A 10 17.34 -12.60 7.10
CA HIS A 10 17.21 -11.43 6.23
C HIS A 10 16.47 -11.73 4.92
N SER A 11 15.57 -12.70 4.92
CA SER A 11 14.44 -12.62 3.99
C SER A 11 13.48 -11.57 4.55
N GLU A 12 13.96 -10.32 4.61
CA GLU A 12 13.11 -9.17 4.84
C GLU A 12 11.98 -9.31 3.84
N PHE A 13 10.78 -9.55 4.36
CA PHE A 13 9.55 -9.61 3.58
C PHE A 13 9.37 -8.21 2.99
N THR A 14 10.06 -7.95 1.88
CA THR A 14 9.84 -6.76 1.08
C THR A 14 8.50 -7.01 0.44
N VAL A 15 7.43 -6.60 1.12
CA VAL A 15 6.20 -6.24 0.44
C VAL A 15 6.69 -5.38 -0.71
N THR A 16 6.65 -5.91 -1.93
CA THR A 16 7.15 -5.18 -3.09
C THR A 16 6.49 -3.81 -3.04
N SER A 17 7.22 -2.74 -3.31
CA SER A 17 6.68 -1.37 -3.20
C SER A 17 5.29 -1.24 -3.85
N GLN A 18 5.06 -2.03 -4.91
CA GLN A 18 3.77 -2.19 -5.59
C GLN A 18 2.65 -2.80 -4.71
N THR A 19 2.92 -3.86 -3.95
CA THR A 19 1.92 -4.50 -3.08
C THR A 19 1.51 -3.59 -1.93
N ASP A 20 2.45 -2.82 -1.37
CA ASP A 20 2.17 -1.84 -0.33
C ASP A 20 1.30 -0.69 -0.86
N VAL A 21 1.65 -0.16 -2.04
CA VAL A 21 0.85 0.85 -2.73
C VAL A 21 -0.56 0.33 -3.01
N LEU A 22 -0.70 -0.89 -3.52
CA LEU A 22 -2.02 -1.47 -3.79
C LEU A 22 -2.87 -1.61 -2.53
N HIS A 23 -2.29 -2.11 -1.42
CA HIS A 23 -2.99 -2.18 -0.14
C HIS A 23 -3.45 -0.81 0.35
N LYS A 24 -2.59 0.22 0.25
CA LYS A 24 -2.93 1.59 0.61
C LYS A 24 -4.05 2.17 -0.25
N VAL A 25 -4.03 1.91 -1.56
CA VAL A 25 -5.09 2.35 -2.48
C VAL A 25 -6.43 1.69 -2.15
N ILE A 26 -6.45 0.38 -1.90
CA ILE A 26 -7.67 -0.35 -1.52
C ILE A 26 -8.24 0.21 -0.20
N ALA A 27 -7.36 0.46 0.79
CA ALA A 27 -7.76 1.06 2.05
C ALA A 27 -8.32 2.49 1.85
N ALA A 28 -7.68 3.30 1.00
CA ALA A 28 -8.13 4.63 0.65
C ALA A 28 -9.54 4.62 0.02
N VAL A 29 -9.78 3.76 -0.97
CA VAL A 29 -11.09 3.61 -1.62
C VAL A 29 -12.16 3.13 -0.63
N SER A 30 -11.84 2.16 0.22
CA SER A 30 -12.77 1.72 1.27
C SER A 30 -13.13 2.88 2.21
N THR A 31 -12.16 3.71 2.58
CA THR A 31 -12.37 4.86 3.47
C THR A 31 -13.20 5.95 2.80
N MET A 32 -12.97 6.24 1.53
CA MET A 32 -13.83 7.13 0.73
C MET A 32 -15.28 6.64 0.74
N ASN A 33 -15.50 5.35 0.48
CA ASN A 33 -16.85 4.78 0.43
C ASN A 33 -17.54 4.74 1.79
N LYS A 34 -16.81 4.48 2.88
CA LYS A 34 -17.38 4.37 4.23
C LYS A 34 -17.62 5.72 4.89
N LEU A 35 -16.71 6.68 4.70
CA LEU A 35 -16.71 7.95 5.40
C LEU A 35 -17.09 9.14 4.52
N GLY A 36 -17.29 8.92 3.21
CA GLY A 36 -17.61 9.98 2.25
C GLY A 36 -16.45 10.95 2.00
N TYR A 37 -15.21 10.51 2.22
CA TYR A 37 -14.03 11.35 1.99
C TYR A 37 -13.74 11.52 0.51
N SER A 38 -13.20 12.68 0.15
CA SER A 38 -12.69 12.93 -1.20
C SER A 38 -11.41 12.13 -1.45
N GLU A 39 -11.07 11.94 -2.73
CA GLU A 39 -9.81 11.32 -3.17
C GLU A 39 -8.59 12.01 -2.55
N GLN A 40 -8.60 13.34 -2.49
CA GLN A 40 -7.49 14.13 -1.94
C GLN A 40 -7.29 13.84 -0.46
N LYS A 41 -8.39 13.74 0.30
CA LYS A 41 -8.30 13.46 1.73
C LYS A 41 -7.83 12.03 2.00
N ALA A 42 -8.30 11.08 1.20
CA ALA A 42 -7.86 9.70 1.31
C ALA A 42 -6.38 9.55 0.92
N ALA A 43 -5.92 10.20 -0.15
CA ALA A 43 -4.52 10.23 -0.56
C ALA A 43 -3.60 10.78 0.54
N GLU A 44 -4.01 11.88 1.19
CA GLU A 44 -3.29 12.47 2.33
C GLU A 44 -3.18 11.48 3.51
N ILE A 45 -4.28 10.81 3.88
CA ILE A 45 -4.32 9.87 5.02
C ILE A 45 -3.39 8.68 4.81
N TYR A 46 -3.39 8.12 3.59
CA TYR A 46 -2.66 6.88 3.28
C TYR A 46 -1.26 7.13 2.69
N GLY A 47 -0.89 8.39 2.46
CA GLY A 47 0.42 8.76 1.93
C GLY A 47 0.66 8.23 0.50
N ILE A 48 -0.37 8.28 -0.34
CA ILE A 48 -0.35 7.86 -1.74
C ILE A 48 -0.75 9.02 -2.65
N SER A 49 -0.52 8.90 -3.95
CA SER A 49 -1.01 9.92 -4.88
C SER A 49 -2.51 9.72 -5.19
N VAL A 50 -3.18 10.81 -5.55
CA VAL A 50 -4.55 10.75 -6.09
C VAL A 50 -4.59 9.92 -7.38
N ASP A 51 -3.52 9.96 -8.17
CA ASP A 51 -3.43 9.22 -9.43
C ASP A 51 -3.36 7.71 -9.21
N ASP A 52 -2.74 7.23 -8.11
CA ASP A 52 -2.75 5.82 -7.74
C ASP A 52 -4.18 5.34 -7.46
N ILE A 53 -4.97 6.15 -6.74
CA ILE A 53 -6.38 5.87 -6.45
C ILE A 53 -7.18 5.81 -7.74
N ARG A 54 -7.02 6.80 -8.63
CA ARG A 54 -7.73 6.86 -9.92
C ARG A 54 -7.36 5.73 -10.86
N SER A 55 -6.09 5.38 -10.91
CA SER A 55 -5.59 4.26 -11.72
C SER A 55 -6.25 2.96 -11.28
N TYR A 56 -6.36 2.74 -9.97
CA TYR A 56 -7.06 1.57 -9.44
C TYR A 56 -8.56 1.58 -9.74
N LEU A 57 -9.25 2.72 -9.54
CA LEU A 57 -10.68 2.84 -9.81
C LEU A 57 -11.04 2.64 -11.28
N THR A 58 -10.15 3.03 -12.20
CA THR A 58 -10.33 2.83 -13.65
C THR A 58 -10.06 1.38 -14.07
N SER A 59 -9.35 0.61 -13.23
CA SER A 59 -9.01 -0.80 -13.49
C SER A 59 -10.04 -1.80 -12.94
N LEU A 60 -11.05 -1.33 -12.21
CA LEU A 60 -12.19 -2.12 -11.72
C LEU A 60 -13.28 -2.24 -12.81
#